data_AF-A0A2S8JED4-F1
#
_entry.id   AF-A0A2S8JED4-F1
#
_cell.length_a   1.000
_cell.length_b   1.000
_cell.length_c   1.000
_cell.angle_alpha   90.00
_cell.angle_beta   90.00
_cell.angle_gamma   90.00
#
_symmetry.space_group_name_H-M   'P 1'
#
loop_
_entity.id
_entity.type
_entity.pdbx_description
1 polymer ?
#
loop_
_entity_poly.entity_id
_entity_poly.type
_entity_poly.pdbx_seq_one_letter_code
_entity_poly.pdbx_strand_id
1 'polypeptide(L)'
;MAKIPLNLPKPLADKLPDAFGGSSAGVVPVVRLQGMIASGGAGFGRVLSAESVEEPLRRAFTTHGAKAVALLINSPGGSPTQSEYIAARIRQLATEHELPVLAFCEDVVASGGYWLACAADEIYATATSVVGSVGVISAGFGFSELIDRLGIERRLHSAGEAKARLDPFFAEKSEDVQWLEQIQEGIHDEFRDWVVGRRGDKLKADGAELFNGDVWLGRRAVELGIVDGIGTLREVVEKRFPDATLEMTGPRRSLFAKLGLPAASWDEVAAAIVGAASARVAWSRYGR
;
A
#
# COMPACT_ATOMS: atom_id res chain seq x y z
N MET A 1 -3.96 40.10 -43.49
CA MET A 1 -4.01 38.80 -44.18
C MET A 1 -5.32 38.11 -43.83
N ALA A 2 -6.08 37.70 -44.84
CA ALA A 2 -7.45 37.23 -44.74
C ALA A 2 -7.54 35.86 -44.03
N LYS A 3 -8.55 35.71 -43.16
CA LYS A 3 -8.98 34.40 -42.64
C LYS A 3 -9.63 33.64 -43.79
N ILE A 4 -9.04 32.53 -44.19
CA ILE A 4 -9.66 31.58 -45.12
C ILE A 4 -10.59 30.70 -44.27
N PRO A 5 -11.93 30.73 -44.45
CA PRO A 5 -12.80 29.80 -43.77
C PRO A 5 -12.66 28.44 -44.48
N LEU A 6 -12.01 27.48 -43.82
CA LEU A 6 -11.96 26.10 -44.28
C LEU A 6 -13.35 25.50 -44.08
N ASN A 7 -14.12 25.35 -45.16
CA ASN A 7 -15.44 24.74 -45.12
C ASN A 7 -15.28 23.22 -45.24
N LEU A 8 -15.22 22.52 -44.10
CA LEU A 8 -15.08 21.06 -44.04
C LEU A 8 -16.45 20.37 -44.11
N PRO A 9 -16.56 19.22 -44.81
CA PRO A 9 -17.80 18.44 -44.86
C PRO A 9 -18.15 17.83 -43.48
N LYS A 10 -19.43 17.89 -43.11
CA LYS A 10 -20.01 17.47 -41.81
C LYS A 10 -19.46 16.16 -41.20
N PRO A 11 -19.23 15.05 -41.93
CA PRO A 11 -18.77 13.80 -41.31
C PRO A 11 -17.32 13.84 -40.79
N LEU A 12 -16.54 14.90 -41.09
CA LEU A 12 -15.20 15.11 -40.53
C LEU A 12 -15.18 16.01 -39.28
N ALA A 13 -16.20 16.84 -39.08
CA ALA A 13 -16.29 17.75 -37.93
C ALA A 13 -16.58 17.00 -36.62
N ASP A 14 -17.39 15.92 -36.68
CA ASP A 14 -17.76 15.08 -35.54
C ASP A 14 -16.60 14.21 -34.99
N LYS A 15 -15.42 14.24 -35.63
CA LYS A 15 -14.21 13.49 -35.21
C LYS A 15 -13.08 14.37 -34.68
N LEU A 16 -13.28 15.68 -34.58
CA LEU A 16 -12.34 16.58 -33.93
C LEU A 16 -12.68 16.65 -32.43
N PRO A 17 -11.71 16.45 -31.51
CA PRO A 17 -11.97 16.74 -30.10
C PRO A 17 -12.32 18.22 -29.98
N ASP A 18 -13.35 18.53 -29.18
CA ASP A 18 -13.84 19.89 -28.91
C ASP A 18 -12.70 20.80 -28.43
N ALA A 19 -12.01 21.43 -29.39
CA ALA A 19 -11.16 22.55 -29.14
C ALA A 19 -12.11 23.74 -28.96
N PHE A 20 -12.12 24.29 -27.74
CA PHE A 20 -12.84 25.49 -27.31
C PHE A 20 -14.29 25.28 -26.83
N GLY A 21 -14.47 25.06 -25.52
CA GLY A 21 -15.60 25.66 -24.80
C GLY A 21 -16.51 24.77 -23.95
N GLY A 22 -16.21 23.49 -23.75
CA GLY A 22 -16.85 22.66 -22.72
C GLY A 22 -15.89 22.41 -21.55
N SER A 23 -16.36 22.39 -20.31
CA SER A 23 -15.56 21.88 -19.19
C SER A 23 -15.11 20.47 -19.56
N SER A 24 -13.84 20.27 -19.90
CA SER A 24 -13.34 18.94 -20.25
C SER A 24 -13.64 18.04 -19.04
N ALA A 25 -14.49 17.02 -19.24
CA ALA A 25 -14.75 15.99 -18.24
C ALA A 25 -13.42 15.58 -17.59
N GLY A 26 -13.27 15.85 -16.29
CA GLY A 26 -12.01 15.62 -15.59
C GLY A 26 -11.64 14.15 -15.56
N VAL A 27 -10.41 13.84 -15.17
CA VAL A 27 -10.01 12.45 -14.90
C VAL A 27 -9.62 12.33 -13.42
N VAL A 28 -9.98 11.22 -12.79
CA VAL A 28 -9.43 10.80 -11.50
C VAL A 28 -8.73 9.45 -11.72
N PRO A 29 -7.41 9.46 -11.99
CA PRO A 29 -6.65 8.22 -12.08
C PRO A 29 -6.62 7.48 -10.74
N VAL A 30 -6.76 6.15 -10.80
CA VAL A 30 -6.89 5.26 -9.65
C VAL A 30 -5.73 4.26 -9.62
N VAL A 31 -4.87 4.40 -8.62
CA VAL A 31 -3.74 3.50 -8.36
C VAL A 31 -4.18 2.44 -7.36
N ARG A 32 -4.10 1.16 -7.73
CA ARG A 32 -4.36 0.06 -6.80
C ARG A 32 -3.10 -0.31 -6.02
N LEU A 33 -3.19 -0.26 -4.70
CA LEU A 33 -2.15 -0.67 -3.76
C LEU A 33 -2.66 -1.92 -3.03
N GLN A 34 -2.37 -3.09 -3.59
CA GLN A 34 -2.95 -4.36 -3.14
C GLN A 34 -1.87 -5.37 -2.76
N GLY A 35 -2.09 -6.05 -1.63
CA GLY A 35 -1.26 -7.15 -1.16
C GLY A 35 -0.31 -6.78 -0.03
N MET A 36 0.52 -7.75 0.35
CA MET A 36 1.56 -7.57 1.36
C MET A 36 2.67 -6.66 0.85
N ILE A 37 3.15 -5.76 1.71
CA ILE A 37 4.23 -4.83 1.39
C ILE A 37 5.58 -5.51 1.66
N ALA A 38 6.46 -5.63 0.68
CA ALA A 38 7.75 -6.32 0.84
C ALA A 38 8.81 -5.86 -0.18
N SER A 39 10.09 -5.97 0.19
CA SER A 39 11.22 -5.66 -0.70
C SER A 39 11.53 -6.88 -1.58
N GLY A 40 11.33 -6.76 -2.88
CA GLY A 40 11.67 -7.80 -3.85
C GLY A 40 10.66 -8.96 -3.91
N GLY A 41 10.32 -9.37 -5.14
CA GLY A 41 9.47 -10.52 -5.43
C GLY A 41 10.28 -11.61 -6.12
N ALA A 42 10.97 -12.46 -5.36
CA ALA A 42 11.45 -13.74 -5.88
C ALA A 42 10.27 -14.73 -5.86
N GLY A 43 9.32 -14.55 -6.77
CA GLY A 43 8.16 -15.42 -6.93
C GLY A 43 6.98 -14.73 -7.62
N PHE A 44 6.11 -15.51 -8.26
CA PHE A 44 4.91 -15.06 -8.98
C PHE A 44 3.84 -14.37 -8.11
N GLY A 45 4.10 -14.15 -6.81
CA GLY A 45 3.26 -13.31 -5.95
C GLY A 45 3.54 -11.84 -6.22
N ARG A 46 2.54 -11.10 -6.70
CA ARG A 46 2.61 -9.62 -6.75
C ARG A 46 2.65 -9.08 -5.31
N VAL A 47 3.85 -8.85 -4.80
CA VAL A 47 4.07 -8.05 -3.58
C VAL A 47 3.97 -6.57 -3.92
N LEU A 48 3.50 -5.79 -2.96
CA LEU A 48 3.47 -4.34 -3.05
C LEU A 48 4.85 -3.80 -2.65
N SER A 49 5.59 -3.25 -3.62
CA SER A 49 6.92 -2.68 -3.42
C SER A 49 7.05 -1.33 -4.13
N ALA A 50 8.03 -0.51 -3.72
CA ALA A 50 8.33 0.77 -4.36
C ALA A 50 8.54 0.63 -5.88
N GLU A 51 9.29 -0.40 -6.29
CA GLU A 51 9.52 -0.73 -7.70
C GLU A 51 8.21 -1.06 -8.45
N SER A 52 7.33 -1.86 -7.82
CA SER A 52 6.09 -2.31 -8.47
C SER A 52 5.08 -1.19 -8.73
N VAL A 53 5.14 -0.10 -7.93
CA VAL A 53 4.18 1.01 -7.99
C VAL A 53 4.71 2.25 -8.68
N GLU A 54 6.02 2.34 -8.96
CA GLU A 54 6.63 3.53 -9.56
C GLU A 54 5.93 3.95 -10.86
N GLU A 55 5.82 3.04 -11.83
CA GLU A 55 5.18 3.34 -13.11
C GLU A 55 3.67 3.63 -12.99
N PRO A 56 2.86 2.84 -12.25
CA PRO A 56 1.47 3.19 -11.96
C PRO A 56 1.29 4.58 -11.34
N LEU A 57 2.09 4.94 -10.33
CA LEU A 57 2.05 6.24 -9.67
C LEU A 57 2.42 7.36 -10.65
N ARG A 58 3.57 7.25 -11.31
CA ARG A 58 4.04 8.26 -12.28
C ARG A 58 2.99 8.54 -13.35
N ARG A 59 2.35 7.49 -13.89
CA ARG A 59 1.27 7.68 -14.88
C ARG A 59 0.05 8.39 -14.29
N ALA A 60 -0.37 8.03 -13.08
CA ALA A 60 -1.51 8.68 -12.45
C ALA A 60 -1.28 10.18 -12.26
N PHE A 61 -0.11 10.58 -11.76
CA PHE A 61 0.19 12.00 -11.54
C PHE A 61 0.47 12.79 -12.83
N THR A 62 0.82 12.10 -13.93
CA THR A 62 1.01 12.72 -15.26
C THR A 62 -0.23 12.63 -16.17
N THR A 63 -1.38 12.13 -15.66
CA THR A 63 -2.62 12.05 -16.44
C THR A 63 -3.12 13.47 -16.79
N HIS A 64 -3.27 13.73 -18.09
CA HIS A 64 -3.78 15.02 -18.56
C HIS A 64 -5.22 15.26 -18.10
N GLY A 65 -5.48 16.43 -17.51
CA GLY A 65 -6.80 16.79 -16.98
C GLY A 65 -7.15 16.09 -15.67
N ALA A 66 -6.18 15.50 -14.98
CA ALA A 66 -6.37 14.93 -13.65
C ALA A 66 -6.86 16.00 -12.66
N LYS A 67 -7.91 15.67 -11.90
CA LYS A 67 -8.46 16.53 -10.84
C LYS A 67 -7.96 16.14 -9.45
N ALA A 68 -7.63 14.86 -9.29
CA ALA A 68 -7.11 14.24 -8.08
C ALA A 68 -6.48 12.89 -8.45
N VAL A 69 -5.64 12.33 -7.58
CA VAL A 69 -5.20 10.93 -7.68
C VAL A 69 -5.89 10.13 -6.59
N ALA A 70 -6.54 9.03 -6.95
CA ALA A 70 -7.16 8.11 -6.01
C ALA A 70 -6.24 6.90 -5.74
N LEU A 71 -5.96 6.62 -4.47
CA LEU A 71 -5.30 5.41 -4.01
C LEU A 71 -6.35 4.43 -3.51
N LEU A 72 -6.48 3.28 -4.16
CA LEU A 72 -7.38 2.22 -3.73
C LEU A 72 -6.56 1.14 -3.03
N ILE A 73 -6.70 1.04 -1.71
CA ILE A 73 -5.76 0.34 -0.84
C ILE A 73 -6.42 -0.90 -0.22
N ASN A 74 -5.74 -2.04 -0.34
CA ASN A 74 -6.13 -3.29 0.30
C ASN A 74 -4.87 -4.08 0.69
N SER A 75 -4.38 -3.83 1.90
CA SER A 75 -3.11 -4.34 2.39
C SER A 75 -3.14 -4.61 3.90
N PRO A 76 -2.68 -5.78 4.35
CA PRO A 76 -2.49 -6.08 5.77
C PRO A 76 -1.21 -5.43 6.34
N GLY A 77 -0.45 -4.71 5.52
CA GLY A 77 0.85 -4.15 5.87
C GLY A 77 2.02 -4.98 5.34
N GLY A 78 3.16 -4.88 6.04
CA GLY A 78 4.40 -5.56 5.68
C GLY A 78 5.62 -4.72 6.05
N SER A 79 6.62 -4.67 5.17
CA SER A 79 7.88 -3.95 5.38
C SER A 79 7.66 -2.46 5.69
N PRO A 80 8.14 -1.96 6.85
CA PRO A 80 8.10 -0.53 7.18
C PRO A 80 8.83 0.32 6.15
N THR A 81 10.06 -0.07 5.80
CA THR A 81 10.89 0.66 4.82
C THR A 81 10.24 0.76 3.43
N GLN A 82 9.61 -0.32 2.94
CA GLN A 82 8.90 -0.24 1.66
C GLN A 82 7.64 0.63 1.76
N SER A 83 6.95 0.60 2.91
CA SER A 83 5.81 1.49 3.16
C SER A 83 6.24 2.96 3.11
N GLU A 84 7.37 3.27 3.74
CA GLU A 84 7.98 4.60 3.73
C GLU A 84 8.37 5.05 2.31
N TYR A 85 9.09 4.23 1.54
CA TYR A 85 9.48 4.57 0.17
C TYR A 85 8.28 4.86 -0.73
N ILE A 86 7.22 4.04 -0.66
CA ILE A 86 6.01 4.24 -1.45
C ILE A 86 5.30 5.52 -1.01
N ALA A 87 5.13 5.74 0.30
CA ALA A 87 4.47 6.92 0.84
C ALA A 87 5.22 8.21 0.49
N ALA A 88 6.55 8.22 0.64
CA ALA A 88 7.40 9.33 0.26
C ALA A 88 7.26 9.64 -1.24
N ARG A 89 7.24 8.62 -2.10
CA ARG A 89 7.05 8.80 -3.54
C ARG A 89 5.69 9.38 -3.91
N ILE A 90 4.62 8.91 -3.25
CA ILE A 90 3.27 9.49 -3.39
C ILE A 90 3.30 10.97 -3.03
N ARG A 91 3.91 11.34 -1.89
CA ARG A 91 3.99 12.74 -1.46
C ARG A 91 4.83 13.62 -2.38
N GLN A 92 5.94 13.10 -2.87
CA GLN A 92 6.78 13.80 -3.83
C GLN A 92 5.98 14.15 -5.09
N LEU A 93 5.30 13.16 -5.68
CA LEU A 93 4.50 13.36 -6.89
C LEU A 93 3.29 14.27 -6.65
N ALA A 94 2.64 14.18 -5.48
CA ALA A 94 1.55 15.06 -5.11
C ALA A 94 2.00 16.53 -5.06
N THR A 95 3.16 16.79 -4.47
CA THR A 95 3.76 18.14 -4.43
C THR A 95 4.20 18.62 -5.81
N GLU A 96 4.89 17.76 -6.59
CA GLU A 96 5.40 18.10 -7.93
C GLU A 96 4.29 18.48 -8.92
N HIS A 97 3.15 17.78 -8.84
CA HIS A 97 2.04 17.97 -9.76
C HIS A 97 0.87 18.79 -9.18
N GLU A 98 0.98 19.22 -7.92
CA GLU A 98 -0.04 19.99 -7.19
C GLU A 98 -1.43 19.33 -7.23
N LEU A 99 -1.47 17.99 -7.21
CA LEU A 99 -2.70 17.21 -7.27
C LEU A 99 -3.11 16.69 -5.88
N PRO A 100 -4.38 16.85 -5.47
CA PRO A 100 -4.85 16.25 -4.24
C PRO A 100 -4.89 14.73 -4.34
N VAL A 101 -4.52 14.06 -3.26
CA VAL A 101 -4.51 12.59 -3.16
C VAL A 101 -5.62 12.13 -2.22
N LEU A 102 -6.45 11.21 -2.69
CA LEU A 102 -7.56 10.61 -1.93
C LEU A 102 -7.28 9.12 -1.73
N ALA A 103 -7.22 8.64 -0.49
CA ALA A 103 -7.12 7.21 -0.19
C ALA A 103 -8.50 6.61 0.08
N PHE A 104 -8.71 5.40 -0.43
CA PHE A 104 -9.91 4.61 -0.25
C PHE A 104 -9.53 3.24 0.31
N CYS A 105 -9.91 3.00 1.55
CA CYS A 105 -9.69 1.75 2.24
C CYS A 105 -10.73 0.71 1.80
N GLU A 106 -10.27 -0.38 1.16
CA GLU A 106 -11.11 -1.54 0.87
C GLU A 106 -11.26 -2.41 2.13
N ASP A 107 -10.98 -3.70 2.05
CA ASP A 107 -11.28 -4.66 3.11
C ASP A 107 -10.39 -4.48 4.35
N VAL A 108 -9.08 -4.46 4.13
CA VAL A 108 -8.07 -4.30 5.18
C VAL A 108 -7.08 -3.25 4.73
N VAL A 109 -6.87 -2.24 5.57
CA VAL A 109 -5.81 -1.24 5.42
C VAL A 109 -5.16 -1.07 6.78
N ALA A 110 -4.29 -2.02 7.11
CA ALA A 110 -3.68 -2.16 8.42
C ALA A 110 -2.15 -2.03 8.34
N SER A 111 -1.52 -1.57 9.41
CA SER A 111 -0.06 -1.45 9.55
C SER A 111 0.53 -0.67 8.37
N GLY A 112 1.50 -1.21 7.63
CA GLY A 112 2.04 -0.58 6.42
C GLY A 112 0.98 -0.14 5.40
N GLY A 113 -0.18 -0.80 5.32
CA GLY A 113 -1.28 -0.34 4.47
C GLY A 113 -1.86 1.01 4.94
N TYR A 114 -2.00 1.20 6.25
CA TYR A 114 -2.42 2.48 6.83
C TYR A 114 -1.32 3.55 6.74
N TRP A 115 -0.05 3.15 6.79
CA TRP A 115 1.07 4.04 6.45
C TRP A 115 0.90 4.64 5.06
N LEU A 116 0.54 3.84 4.05
CA LEU A 116 0.27 4.31 2.70
C LEU A 116 -0.98 5.20 2.62
N ALA A 117 -2.04 4.86 3.37
CA ALA A 117 -3.24 5.70 3.44
C ALA A 117 -2.93 7.11 3.97
N CYS A 118 -2.05 7.22 4.96
CA CYS A 118 -1.60 8.51 5.51
C CYS A 118 -0.82 9.38 4.51
N ALA A 119 -0.34 8.81 3.40
CA ALA A 119 0.24 9.62 2.31
C ALA A 119 -0.82 10.46 1.57
N ALA A 120 -2.12 10.10 1.65
CA ALA A 120 -3.18 10.89 1.08
C ALA A 120 -3.49 12.16 1.89
N ASP A 121 -4.17 13.12 1.28
CA ASP A 121 -4.68 14.33 1.95
C ASP A 121 -6.00 14.04 2.67
N GLU A 122 -6.79 13.11 2.11
CA GLU A 122 -8.02 12.59 2.69
C GLU A 122 -8.10 11.07 2.57
N ILE A 123 -8.63 10.42 3.61
CA ILE A 123 -8.76 8.98 3.75
C ILE A 123 -10.23 8.63 3.96
N TYR A 124 -10.77 7.78 3.10
CA TYR A 124 -12.13 7.28 3.16
C TYR A 124 -12.12 5.78 3.38
N ALA A 125 -13.08 5.29 4.15
CA ALA A 125 -13.27 3.86 4.38
C ALA A 125 -14.73 3.47 4.21
N THR A 126 -15.03 2.19 4.02
CA THR A 126 -16.40 1.69 4.19
C THR A 126 -16.66 1.42 5.66
N ALA A 127 -17.93 1.29 6.06
CA ALA A 127 -18.29 1.02 7.45
C ALA A 127 -17.69 -0.30 7.99
N THR A 128 -17.39 -1.26 7.12
CA THR A 128 -16.85 -2.58 7.45
C THR A 128 -15.36 -2.74 7.14
N SER A 129 -14.72 -1.71 6.58
CA SER A 129 -13.27 -1.71 6.36
C SER A 129 -12.55 -1.81 7.70
N VAL A 130 -11.52 -2.67 7.77
CA VAL A 130 -10.63 -2.80 8.93
C VAL A 130 -9.42 -1.90 8.69
N VAL A 131 -9.22 -0.90 9.55
CA VAL A 131 -8.17 0.10 9.39
C VAL A 131 -7.39 0.33 10.69
N GLY A 132 -6.17 0.83 10.58
CA GLY A 132 -5.31 1.12 11.73
C GLY A 132 -4.13 0.14 11.82
N SER A 133 -4.00 -0.54 12.96
CA SER A 133 -2.86 -1.39 13.32
C SER A 133 -1.53 -0.62 13.27
N VAL A 134 -1.51 0.55 13.90
CA VAL A 134 -0.27 1.32 14.08
C VAL A 134 0.52 0.63 15.18
N GLY A 135 1.51 -0.17 14.75
CA GLY A 135 2.32 -1.02 15.61
C GLY A 135 3.34 -1.80 14.80
N VAL A 136 4.31 -2.38 15.51
CA VAL A 136 5.41 -3.16 14.93
C VAL A 136 5.47 -4.51 15.61
N ILE A 137 5.69 -5.56 14.82
CA ILE A 137 5.79 -6.92 15.32
C ILE A 137 6.97 -7.65 14.67
N SER A 138 7.56 -8.55 15.43
CA SER A 138 8.41 -9.64 14.93
C SER A 138 7.85 -10.94 15.48
N ALA A 139 7.77 -11.97 14.65
CA ALA A 139 7.24 -13.26 15.04
C ALA A 139 8.10 -14.38 14.45
N GLY A 140 8.32 -15.43 15.24
CA GLY A 140 9.11 -16.59 14.88
C GLY A 140 8.85 -17.76 15.83
N PHE A 141 9.56 -18.86 15.61
CA PHE A 141 9.48 -20.05 16.46
C PHE A 141 10.86 -20.39 17.01
N GLY A 142 10.90 -20.87 18.25
CA GLY A 142 12.05 -21.55 18.84
C GLY A 142 11.96 -23.06 18.62
N PHE A 143 13.07 -23.67 18.20
CA PHE A 143 13.22 -25.10 17.91
C PHE A 143 14.31 -25.77 18.75
N SER A 144 14.90 -25.07 19.72
CA SER A 144 16.00 -25.57 20.55
C SER A 144 15.68 -26.91 21.23
N GLU A 145 14.52 -27.03 21.88
CA GLU A 145 14.10 -28.29 22.51
C GLU A 145 13.79 -29.40 21.50
N LEU A 146 13.31 -29.04 20.31
CA LEU A 146 12.98 -30.01 19.27
C LEU A 146 14.25 -30.69 18.75
N ILE A 147 15.29 -29.90 18.46
CA ILE A 147 16.54 -30.45 17.94
C ILE A 147 17.30 -31.27 18.98
N ASP A 148 17.23 -30.88 20.26
CA ASP A 148 17.81 -31.64 21.38
C ASP A 148 17.18 -33.04 21.49
N ARG A 149 15.83 -33.12 21.45
CA ARG A 149 15.10 -34.39 21.49
C ARG A 149 15.37 -35.29 20.29
N LEU A 150 15.70 -34.70 19.14
CA LEU A 150 16.02 -35.44 17.92
C LEU A 150 17.52 -35.80 17.82
N GLY A 151 18.34 -35.41 18.81
CA GLY A 151 19.78 -35.63 18.80
C GLY A 151 20.51 -34.85 17.70
N ILE A 152 19.95 -33.73 17.25
CA ILE A 152 20.51 -32.89 16.20
C ILE A 152 21.42 -31.84 16.85
N GLU A 153 22.72 -31.90 16.54
CA GLU A 153 23.71 -30.93 17.00
C GLU A 153 23.78 -29.72 16.06
N ARG A 154 23.49 -28.52 16.56
CA ARG A 154 23.71 -27.29 15.81
C ARG A 154 25.14 -26.78 15.96
N ARG A 155 25.91 -26.85 14.87
CA ARG A 155 27.28 -26.31 14.78
C ARG A 155 27.27 -24.93 14.13
N LEU A 156 27.41 -23.89 14.95
CA LEU A 156 27.45 -22.50 14.49
C LEU A 156 28.86 -21.92 14.69
N HIS A 157 29.41 -21.36 13.61
CA HIS A 157 30.67 -20.63 13.64
C HIS A 157 30.42 -19.23 13.04
N SER A 158 30.63 -18.18 13.83
CA SER A 158 30.36 -16.80 13.39
C SER A 158 31.47 -15.84 13.83
N ALA A 159 31.75 -14.83 13.00
CA ALA A 159 32.60 -13.71 13.35
C ALA A 159 31.74 -12.50 13.73
N GLY A 160 31.89 -12.01 14.96
CA GLY A 160 31.07 -10.95 15.54
C GLY A 160 29.96 -11.51 16.43
N GLU A 161 29.93 -11.04 17.68
CA GLU A 161 29.09 -11.61 18.76
C GLU A 161 27.59 -11.52 18.46
N ALA A 162 27.16 -10.47 17.74
CA ALA A 162 25.74 -10.24 17.40
C ALA A 162 25.28 -10.91 16.10
N LYS A 163 26.13 -11.67 15.38
CA LYS A 163 25.75 -12.28 14.09
C LYS A 163 24.80 -13.46 14.20
N ALA A 164 24.61 -13.96 15.41
CA ALA A 164 23.77 -15.11 15.72
C ALA A 164 22.58 -14.76 16.63
N ARG A 165 22.26 -13.47 16.76
CA ARG A 165 21.11 -13.04 17.57
C ARG A 165 19.84 -13.72 17.09
N LEU A 166 19.00 -14.11 18.05
CA LEU A 166 17.68 -14.69 17.80
C LEU A 166 17.73 -15.94 16.89
N ASP A 167 18.84 -16.69 16.93
CA ASP A 167 18.92 -17.97 16.25
C ASP A 167 17.85 -18.92 16.83
N PRO A 168 16.89 -19.39 16.02
CA PRO A 168 15.72 -20.12 16.52
C PRO A 168 16.09 -21.48 17.12
N PHE A 169 17.32 -21.96 16.94
CA PHE A 169 17.75 -23.26 17.43
C PHE A 169 18.52 -23.19 18.76
N PHE A 170 18.80 -21.99 19.27
CA PHE A 170 19.31 -21.79 20.63
C PHE A 170 18.22 -21.29 21.56
N ALA A 171 18.45 -21.40 22.87
CA ALA A 171 17.60 -20.72 23.84
C ALA A 171 17.68 -19.20 23.63
N GLU A 172 16.53 -18.55 23.72
CA GLU A 172 16.44 -17.09 23.54
C GLU A 172 17.18 -16.38 24.68
N LYS A 173 17.96 -15.35 24.32
CA LYS A 173 18.72 -14.54 25.27
C LYS A 173 17.98 -13.24 25.53
N SER A 174 17.84 -12.86 26.80
CA SER A 174 17.21 -11.59 27.19
C SER A 174 17.86 -10.35 26.55
N GLU A 175 19.17 -10.38 26.35
CA GLU A 175 19.92 -9.30 25.69
C GLU A 175 19.55 -9.13 24.21
N ASP A 176 19.29 -10.24 23.51
CA ASP A 176 18.88 -10.21 22.10
C ASP A 176 17.43 -9.75 21.97
N VAL A 177 16.57 -10.11 22.92
CA VAL A 177 15.18 -9.62 23.00
C VAL A 177 15.15 -8.12 23.24
N GLN A 178 15.90 -7.62 24.23
CA GLN A 178 15.98 -6.18 24.50
C GLN A 178 16.50 -5.39 23.29
N TRP A 179 17.49 -5.93 22.58
CA TRP A 179 17.95 -5.32 21.33
C TRP A 179 16.86 -5.28 20.25
N LEU A 180 16.09 -6.35 20.10
CA LEU A 180 14.98 -6.40 19.15
C LEU A 180 13.87 -5.40 19.52
N GLU A 181 13.51 -5.33 20.80
CA GLU A 181 12.52 -4.39 21.32
C GLU A 181 12.93 -2.94 21.04
N GLN A 182 14.20 -2.58 21.23
CA GLN A 182 14.72 -1.25 20.88
C GLN A 182 14.57 -0.91 19.39
N ILE A 183 14.80 -1.89 18.51
CA ILE A 183 14.58 -1.70 17.07
C ILE A 183 13.10 -1.51 16.77
N GLN A 184 12.23 -2.32 17.39
CA GLN A 184 10.79 -2.22 17.21
C GLN A 184 10.23 -0.90 17.70
N GLU A 185 10.70 -0.42 18.86
CA GLU A 185 10.35 0.88 19.42
C GLU A 185 10.73 2.01 18.46
N GLY A 186 11.96 2.00 17.92
CA GLY A 186 12.38 2.99 16.93
C GLY A 186 11.50 2.99 15.66
N ILE A 187 11.15 1.82 15.13
CA ILE A 187 10.24 1.74 13.97
C ILE A 187 8.83 2.22 14.34
N HIS A 188 8.37 1.90 15.55
CA HIS A 188 7.05 2.28 16.02
C HIS A 188 6.94 3.80 16.20
N ASP A 189 8.00 4.43 16.71
CA ASP A 189 8.12 5.87 16.86
C ASP A 189 8.02 6.57 15.50
N GLU A 190 8.76 6.10 14.49
CA GLU A 190 8.66 6.64 13.12
C GLU A 190 7.24 6.50 12.55
N PHE A 191 6.56 5.38 12.82
CA PHE A 191 5.18 5.20 12.36
C PHE A 191 4.22 6.16 13.06
N ARG A 192 4.34 6.30 14.37
CA ARG A 192 3.54 7.26 15.14
C ARG A 192 3.74 8.66 14.60
N ASP A 193 4.99 9.07 14.41
CA ASP A 193 5.33 10.42 13.98
C ASP A 193 4.83 10.69 12.56
N TRP A 194 4.89 9.69 11.67
CA TRP A 194 4.25 9.75 10.36
C TRP A 194 2.73 9.96 10.45
N VAL A 195 2.03 9.18 11.28
CA VAL A 195 0.57 9.29 11.44
C VAL A 195 0.20 10.64 12.06
N VAL A 196 0.88 11.06 13.12
CA VAL A 196 0.67 12.35 13.78
C VAL A 196 0.92 13.50 12.80
N GLY A 197 2.04 13.47 12.06
CA GLY A 197 2.37 14.50 11.09
C GLY A 197 1.38 14.61 9.92
N ARG A 198 0.76 13.49 9.52
CA ARG A 198 -0.19 13.46 8.39
C ARG A 198 -1.64 13.69 8.78
N ARG A 199 -2.06 13.24 9.97
CA ARG A 199 -3.43 13.39 10.46
C ARG A 199 -3.60 14.68 11.27
N GLY A 200 -2.58 15.09 12.03
CA GLY A 200 -2.58 16.31 12.84
C GLY A 200 -3.81 16.42 13.73
N ASP A 201 -4.44 17.60 13.74
CA ASP A 201 -5.64 17.93 14.52
C ASP A 201 -6.87 17.06 14.21
N LYS A 202 -6.82 16.22 13.16
CA LYS A 202 -7.89 15.28 12.85
C LYS A 202 -7.97 14.15 13.87
N LEU A 203 -6.86 13.78 14.52
CA LEU A 203 -6.82 12.73 15.55
C LEU A 203 -7.58 13.19 16.80
N LYS A 204 -8.45 12.33 17.33
CA LYS A 204 -9.38 12.67 18.42
C LYS A 204 -9.21 11.84 19.69
N ALA A 205 -8.42 10.77 19.64
CA ALA A 205 -8.07 9.97 20.79
C ALA A 205 -6.60 10.16 21.17
N ASP A 206 -6.24 9.69 22.35
CA ASP A 206 -4.85 9.73 22.80
C ASP A 206 -3.97 8.72 22.05
N GLY A 207 -2.66 8.93 22.13
CA GLY A 207 -1.70 8.06 21.46
C GLY A 207 -1.67 6.63 22.01
N ALA A 208 -2.08 6.41 23.26
CA ALA A 208 -2.08 5.07 23.86
C ALA A 208 -3.21 4.20 23.28
N GLU A 209 -4.34 4.79 22.92
CA GLU A 209 -5.39 4.11 22.14
C GLU A 209 -4.98 3.98 20.66
N LEU A 210 -4.43 5.02 20.05
CA LEU A 210 -4.21 5.06 18.60
C LEU A 210 -2.99 4.25 18.12
N PHE A 211 -1.98 4.06 18.97
CA PHE A 211 -0.67 3.50 18.61
C PHE A 211 -0.31 2.25 19.42
N ASN A 212 -1.30 1.42 19.73
CA ASN A 212 -1.12 0.15 20.46
C ASN A 212 -1.19 -1.09 19.54
N GLY A 213 -1.33 -0.90 18.22
CA GLY A 213 -1.49 -1.98 17.24
C GLY A 213 -2.93 -2.43 16.96
N ASP A 214 -3.94 -1.85 17.62
CA ASP A 214 -5.34 -2.19 17.41
C ASP A 214 -5.86 -1.80 16.03
N VAL A 215 -6.96 -2.44 15.63
CA VAL A 215 -7.71 -2.11 14.42
C VAL A 215 -9.13 -1.68 14.74
N TRP A 216 -9.67 -0.85 13.86
CA TRP A 216 -11.03 -0.33 13.99
C TRP A 216 -11.80 -0.52 12.70
N LEU A 217 -13.11 -0.71 12.85
CA LEU A 217 -14.04 -0.61 11.74
C LEU A 217 -14.19 0.86 11.32
N GLY A 218 -14.48 1.10 10.04
CA GLY A 218 -14.50 2.46 9.46
C GLY A 218 -15.27 3.51 10.27
N ARG A 219 -16.43 3.17 10.87
CA ARG A 219 -17.19 4.14 11.69
C ARG A 219 -16.41 4.59 12.93
N ARG A 220 -15.84 3.65 13.66
CA ARG A 220 -14.98 3.96 14.82
C ARG A 220 -13.72 4.70 14.39
N ALA A 221 -13.16 4.34 13.24
CA ALA A 221 -12.01 5.05 12.68
C ALA A 221 -12.29 6.53 12.37
N VAL A 222 -13.51 6.88 11.92
CA VAL A 222 -13.93 8.29 11.75
C VAL A 222 -14.02 9.02 13.09
N GLU A 223 -14.59 8.37 14.11
CA GLU A 223 -14.69 8.94 15.47
C GLU A 223 -13.31 9.23 16.07
N LEU A 224 -12.35 8.34 15.83
CA LEU A 224 -10.97 8.44 16.28
C LEU A 224 -10.11 9.42 15.47
N GLY A 225 -10.57 9.78 14.26
CA GLY A 225 -9.78 10.61 13.34
C GLY A 225 -8.74 9.84 12.53
N ILE A 226 -8.78 8.51 12.56
CA ILE A 226 -7.94 7.61 11.74
C ILE A 226 -8.32 7.72 10.25
N VAL A 227 -9.59 7.94 9.95
CA VAL A 227 -10.06 8.27 8.58
C VAL A 227 -10.95 9.52 8.60
N ASP A 228 -11.12 10.17 7.44
CA ASP A 228 -11.87 11.41 7.30
C ASP A 228 -13.37 11.18 7.10
N GLY A 229 -13.77 10.04 6.54
CA GLY A 229 -15.17 9.77 6.30
C GLY A 229 -15.50 8.35 5.84
N ILE A 230 -16.80 8.08 5.80
CA ILE A 230 -17.34 6.85 5.21
C ILE A 230 -17.72 7.10 3.76
N GLY A 231 -17.25 6.24 2.87
CA GLY A 231 -17.63 6.27 1.46
C GLY A 231 -16.80 5.33 0.60
N THR A 232 -17.40 4.87 -0.50
CA THR A 232 -16.68 4.15 -1.55
C THR A 232 -16.01 5.13 -2.51
N LEU A 233 -15.00 4.65 -3.24
CA LEU A 233 -14.32 5.41 -4.32
C LEU A 233 -15.33 6.07 -5.27
N ARG A 234 -16.32 5.31 -5.73
CA ARG A 234 -17.31 5.79 -6.71
C ARG A 234 -18.17 6.89 -6.11
N GLU A 235 -18.74 6.67 -4.93
CA GLU A 235 -19.64 7.65 -4.28
C GLU A 235 -18.94 8.98 -4.01
N VAL A 236 -17.70 8.95 -3.48
CA VAL A 236 -16.95 10.16 -3.14
C VAL A 236 -16.52 10.92 -4.39
N VAL A 237 -16.02 10.22 -5.41
CA VAL A 237 -15.59 10.86 -6.67
C VAL A 237 -16.78 11.42 -7.44
N GLU A 238 -17.88 10.68 -7.57
CA GLU A 238 -19.10 11.15 -8.24
C GLU A 238 -19.66 12.41 -7.58
N LYS A 239 -19.64 12.48 -6.25
CA LYS A 239 -20.10 13.65 -5.50
C LYS A 239 -19.18 14.87 -5.64
N ARG A 240 -17.86 14.67 -5.63
CA ARG A 240 -16.88 15.77 -5.57
C ARG A 240 -16.43 16.27 -6.94
N PHE A 241 -16.37 15.37 -7.90
CA PHE A 241 -15.94 15.65 -9.27
C PHE A 241 -17.03 15.16 -10.22
N PRO A 242 -18.21 15.82 -10.23
CA PRO A 242 -19.25 15.50 -11.20
C PRO A 242 -18.63 15.59 -12.60
N ASP A 243 -19.00 14.65 -13.47
CA ASP A 243 -18.48 14.49 -14.83
C ASP A 243 -17.04 13.97 -14.95
N ALA A 244 -16.33 13.68 -13.84
CA ALA A 244 -15.01 13.08 -13.93
C ALA A 244 -15.07 11.57 -14.21
N THR A 245 -14.16 11.09 -15.04
CA THR A 245 -14.00 9.65 -15.33
C THR A 245 -12.95 9.03 -14.43
N LEU A 246 -13.22 7.81 -13.94
CA LEU A 246 -12.25 7.02 -13.18
C LEU A 246 -11.35 6.24 -14.14
N GLU A 247 -10.03 6.45 -14.10
CA GLU A 247 -9.08 5.73 -14.94
C GLU A 247 -8.19 4.80 -14.10
N MET A 248 -8.37 3.49 -14.22
CA MET A 248 -7.56 2.53 -13.46
C MET A 248 -6.13 2.47 -13.99
N THR A 249 -5.15 2.91 -13.21
CA THR A 249 -3.74 2.85 -13.58
C THR A 249 -3.16 1.48 -13.18
N GLY A 250 -3.42 0.45 -14.00
CA GLY A 250 -2.86 -0.90 -13.82
C GLY A 250 -1.53 -1.13 -14.56
N PRO A 251 -0.71 -2.12 -14.15
CA PRO A 251 0.48 -2.51 -14.91
C PRO A 251 0.08 -2.87 -16.35
N ARG A 252 0.86 -2.40 -17.34
CA ARG A 252 0.60 -2.69 -18.75
C ARG A 252 0.59 -4.21 -18.95
N ARG A 253 -0.53 -4.78 -19.38
CA ARG A 253 -0.57 -6.18 -19.79
C ARG A 253 0.28 -6.29 -21.07
N SER A 254 1.40 -7.00 -20.99
CA SER A 254 2.18 -7.38 -22.16
C SER A 254 1.28 -8.13 -23.14
N LEU A 255 1.40 -7.84 -24.45
CA LEU A 255 0.70 -8.59 -25.51
C LEU A 255 1.02 -10.10 -25.45
N PHE A 256 2.19 -10.48 -24.92
CA PHE A 256 2.57 -11.87 -24.68
C PHE A 256 1.73 -12.56 -23.60
N ALA A 257 1.16 -11.82 -22.64
CA ALA A 257 0.22 -12.38 -21.67
C ALA A 257 -1.13 -12.79 -22.30
N LYS A 258 -1.43 -12.32 -23.51
CA LYS A 258 -2.60 -12.79 -24.29
C LYS A 258 -2.35 -14.12 -25.02
N LEU A 259 -1.09 -14.57 -25.11
CA LEU A 259 -0.69 -15.79 -25.82
C LEU A 259 -0.65 -17.05 -24.94
N GLY A 260 -0.96 -16.93 -23.64
CA GLY A 260 -1.36 -18.07 -22.81
C GLY A 260 -0.31 -19.18 -22.59
N LEU A 261 0.99 -18.89 -22.72
CA LEU A 261 2.05 -19.88 -22.50
C LEU A 261 2.66 -19.72 -21.09
N PRO A 262 2.44 -20.65 -20.15
CA PRO A 262 3.20 -20.71 -18.92
C PRO A 262 4.43 -21.60 -19.13
N ALA A 263 5.62 -21.02 -19.10
CA ALA A 263 6.85 -21.76 -18.85
C ALA A 263 7.27 -21.45 -17.42
N ALA A 264 6.49 -21.94 -16.44
CA ALA A 264 6.87 -21.80 -15.03
C ALA A 264 7.82 -22.93 -14.65
N SER A 265 9.01 -22.59 -14.16
CA SER A 265 9.94 -23.58 -13.60
C SER A 265 9.46 -24.13 -12.25
N TRP A 266 9.96 -25.28 -11.81
CA TRP A 266 9.57 -25.86 -10.51
C TRP A 266 9.91 -24.94 -9.32
N ASP A 267 11.02 -24.21 -9.40
CA ASP A 267 11.41 -23.22 -8.39
C ASP A 267 10.43 -22.05 -8.33
N GLU A 268 9.91 -21.62 -9.48
CA GLU A 268 8.89 -20.57 -9.57
C GLU A 268 7.55 -21.00 -8.97
N VAL A 269 7.15 -22.24 -9.18
CA VAL A 269 5.94 -22.82 -8.57
C VAL A 269 6.09 -22.89 -7.05
N ALA A 270 7.25 -23.35 -6.56
CA ALA A 270 7.52 -23.42 -5.12
C ALA A 270 7.49 -22.03 -4.47
N ALA A 271 8.13 -21.03 -5.08
CA ALA A 271 8.11 -19.65 -4.60
C ALA A 271 6.69 -19.07 -4.56
N ALA A 272 5.85 -19.38 -5.56
CA ALA A 272 4.46 -18.94 -5.59
C ALA A 272 3.63 -19.53 -4.45
N ILE A 273 3.84 -20.82 -4.13
CA ILE A 273 3.15 -21.50 -3.02
C ILE A 273 3.56 -20.89 -1.68
N VAL A 274 4.86 -20.68 -1.44
CA VAL A 274 5.35 -20.04 -0.21
C VAL A 274 4.81 -18.62 -0.07
N GLY A 275 4.84 -17.83 -1.15
CA GLY A 275 4.27 -16.49 -1.16
C GLY A 275 2.77 -16.48 -0.84
N ALA A 276 1.99 -17.40 -1.41
CA ALA A 276 0.57 -17.53 -1.13
C ALA A 276 0.29 -17.95 0.32
N ALA A 277 1.10 -18.83 0.90
CA ALA A 277 0.99 -19.24 2.30
C ALA A 277 1.27 -18.06 3.26
N SER A 278 2.37 -17.34 3.04
CA SER A 278 2.73 -16.15 3.84
C SER A 278 1.68 -15.05 3.74
N ALA A 279 1.14 -14.81 2.55
CA ALA A 279 0.02 -13.89 2.36
C ALA A 279 -1.18 -14.34 3.21
N ARG A 280 -1.62 -15.60 3.08
CA ARG A 280 -2.77 -16.13 3.83
C ARG A 280 -2.61 -15.97 5.34
N VAL A 281 -1.42 -16.17 5.89
CA VAL A 281 -1.15 -15.97 7.32
C VAL A 281 -1.31 -14.50 7.74
N ALA A 282 -0.89 -13.55 6.89
CA ALA A 282 -1.08 -12.14 7.19
C ALA A 282 -2.56 -11.71 7.13
N TRP A 283 -3.34 -12.29 6.21
CA TRP A 283 -4.78 -12.00 6.07
C TRP A 283 -5.65 -12.68 7.15
N SER A 284 -5.24 -13.85 7.64
CA SER A 284 -6.05 -14.64 8.61
C SER A 284 -6.27 -13.95 9.95
N ARG A 285 -5.34 -13.06 10.33
CA ARG A 285 -5.44 -12.25 11.55
C ARG A 285 -6.64 -11.28 11.53
N TYR A 286 -7.17 -10.99 10.35
CA TYR A 286 -8.34 -10.13 10.16
C TYR A 286 -9.60 -10.91 9.75
N GLY A 287 -9.61 -12.24 9.98
CA GLY A 287 -10.76 -13.10 9.71
C GLY A 287 -10.95 -13.50 8.24
N ARG A 288 -9.87 -13.58 7.45
CA ARG A 288 -9.90 -13.96 6.02
C ARG A 288 -8.93 -15.06 5.62
#